data_AF-A0A4R8UH48-F1
#
_entry.id   AF-A0A4R8UH48-F1
#
_cell.length_a   1.000
_cell.length_b   1.000
_cell.length_c   1.000
_cell.angle_alpha   90.00
_cell.angle_beta   90.00
_cell.angle_gamma   90.00
#
_symmetry.space_group_name_H-M   'P 1'
#
loop_
_entity.id
_entity.type
_entity.pdbx_description
1 polymer ?
#
loop_
_entity_poly.entity_id
_entity_poly.type
_entity_poly.pdbx_seq_one_letter_code
_entity_poly.pdbx_strand_id
1 'polypeptide(L)'
;MTFTPASALANSTSYTATVSGAVNATGQAMTAPRTWSFTTAAVGECPCSVFSPSDVPATLSDNDSAAVELGMKFRSSVAATVTGIRFYKGAENTGTHTGHLWTSAGTLLASVTFTGETASGWQQANLSTPVNISANTTYVVSYHAPNGRYSATSNFFTTAANSPPLQGLASGTDGPNGIYVYGAPAFPDSSFRDANYWVDVVVTTAPPAAPVVTATAPAAGATGVAVSTAPWATFDQAVTPASIGFTLKTAAGASVTGTTAYDAATDRVTFTPAAALANNTTYTATVSGATNSSGQAMEAPRTWSFTTTATGACPCSVFSASAVPATITENDPRAVELGMKFRSSVAGSVTGIRFYKGSQNTGAHTGHLWSSTGTLLATVTFTGETASGWQQATLSAPVSISANTTYVVSYFAPAGRYSATANFFNTAANSPPLQGLASGTDGPNGIYRYGTTSGFPTSSYRGTNYWVDVVFTTAP
;
A
#
# COMPACT_ATOMS: atom_id res chain seq x y z
N MET A 1 48.55 14.30 2.39
CA MET A 1 47.69 15.11 1.50
C MET A 1 46.26 14.87 1.93
N THR A 2 45.46 15.93 2.04
CA THR A 2 44.03 15.85 2.37
C THR A 2 43.25 16.38 1.18
N PHE A 3 42.24 15.65 0.74
CA PHE A 3 41.30 16.10 -0.29
C PHE A 3 40.00 16.50 0.38
N THR A 4 39.53 17.72 0.10
CA THR A 4 38.24 18.22 0.57
C THR A 4 37.33 18.41 -0.64
N PRO A 5 36.19 17.69 -0.72
CA PRO A 5 35.27 17.85 -1.83
C PRO A 5 34.65 19.26 -1.84
N ALA A 6 34.37 19.79 -3.04
CA ALA A 6 33.81 21.14 -3.22
C ALA A 6 32.35 21.27 -2.71
N SER A 7 31.68 20.13 -2.49
CA SER A 7 30.34 20.03 -1.93
C SER A 7 30.26 18.81 -1.02
N ALA A 8 29.26 18.77 -0.14
CA ALA A 8 28.93 17.57 0.61
C ALA A 8 28.69 16.40 -0.38
N LEU A 9 29.17 15.22 0.01
CA LEU A 9 28.89 13.98 -0.72
C LEU A 9 27.42 13.59 -0.49
N ALA A 10 26.76 13.04 -1.52
CA ALA A 10 25.40 12.54 -1.41
C ALA A 10 25.36 11.36 -0.42
N ASN A 11 24.30 11.27 0.37
CA ASN A 11 24.09 10.17 1.33
C ASN A 11 23.84 8.84 0.62
N SER A 12 24.06 7.72 1.34
CA SER A 12 23.89 6.34 0.82
C SER A 12 24.58 6.08 -0.52
N THR A 13 25.67 6.79 -0.81
CA THR A 13 26.32 6.77 -2.13
C THR A 13 27.74 6.22 -1.99
N SER A 14 28.05 5.21 -2.79
CA SER A 14 29.39 4.65 -2.88
C SER A 14 30.30 5.56 -3.69
N TYR A 15 31.39 6.00 -3.09
CA TYR A 15 32.45 6.77 -3.72
C TYR A 15 33.72 5.95 -3.80
N THR A 16 34.52 6.23 -4.83
CA THR A 16 35.84 5.64 -5.02
C THR A 16 36.85 6.76 -5.01
N ALA A 17 37.81 6.70 -4.08
CA ALA A 17 38.94 7.60 -4.02
C ALA A 17 40.16 6.92 -4.64
N THR A 18 40.86 7.65 -5.51
CA THR A 18 42.07 7.18 -6.18
C THR A 18 43.18 8.20 -5.99
N VAL A 19 44.32 7.74 -5.48
CA VAL A 19 45.57 8.50 -5.41
C VAL A 19 46.51 7.97 -6.48
N SER A 20 46.96 8.85 -7.37
CA SER A 20 47.87 8.52 -8.48
C SER A 20 48.91 9.63 -8.68
N GLY A 21 50.02 9.30 -9.34
CA GLY A 21 51.00 10.31 -9.78
C GLY A 21 51.89 10.88 -8.67
N ALA A 22 51.92 10.27 -7.48
CA ALA A 22 52.86 10.68 -6.43
C ALA A 22 54.30 10.36 -6.85
N VAL A 23 55.23 11.26 -6.51
CA VAL A 23 56.66 11.11 -6.76
C VAL A 23 57.37 11.32 -5.42
N ASN A 24 58.33 10.46 -5.08
CA ASN A 24 59.09 10.62 -3.84
C ASN A 24 60.16 11.74 -3.98
N ALA A 25 60.84 12.06 -2.89
CA ALA A 25 61.86 13.12 -2.85
C ALA A 25 63.06 12.90 -3.80
N THR A 26 63.25 11.68 -4.30
CA THR A 26 64.31 11.32 -5.26
C THR A 26 63.80 11.22 -6.71
N GLY A 27 62.56 11.65 -6.98
CA GLY A 27 61.98 11.64 -8.34
C GLY A 27 61.44 10.28 -8.79
N GLN A 28 61.37 9.28 -7.90
CA GLN A 28 60.79 7.97 -8.23
C GLN A 28 59.26 8.05 -8.16
N ALA A 29 58.61 7.71 -9.28
CA ALA A 29 57.16 7.67 -9.37
C ALA A 29 56.55 6.48 -8.61
N MET A 30 55.34 6.69 -8.10
CA MET A 30 54.47 5.66 -7.57
C MET A 30 54.21 4.58 -8.64
N THR A 31 54.42 3.32 -8.29
CA THR A 31 54.37 2.19 -9.23
C THR A 31 52.97 1.83 -9.73
N ALA A 32 51.93 2.13 -8.95
CA ALA A 32 50.54 1.99 -9.35
C ALA A 32 49.65 2.88 -8.48
N PRO A 33 48.51 3.39 -9.00
CA PRO A 33 47.52 4.09 -8.19
C PRO A 33 47.01 3.25 -7.01
N ARG A 34 46.66 3.92 -5.92
CA ARG A 34 45.95 3.30 -4.80
C ARG A 34 44.51 3.76 -4.80
N THR A 35 43.60 2.80 -4.75
CA THR A 35 42.17 3.03 -4.80
C THR A 35 41.50 2.38 -3.59
N TRP A 36 40.55 3.08 -3.01
CA TRP A 36 39.65 2.54 -1.99
C TRP A 36 38.25 3.09 -2.20
N SER A 37 37.25 2.31 -1.78
CA SER A 37 35.85 2.72 -1.84
C SER A 37 35.31 2.91 -0.44
N PHE A 38 34.38 3.84 -0.30
CA PHE A 38 33.62 4.07 0.92
C PHE A 38 32.19 4.43 0.54
N THR A 39 31.23 4.16 1.43
CA THR A 39 29.83 4.54 1.24
C THR A 39 29.50 5.59 2.27
N THR A 40 28.93 6.71 1.85
CA THR A 40 28.40 7.72 2.78
C THR A 40 27.21 7.14 3.52
N ALA A 41 27.03 7.54 4.78
CA ALA A 41 25.95 7.02 5.62
C ALA A 41 24.56 7.38 5.06
N ALA A 42 23.55 6.59 5.40
CA ALA A 42 22.16 6.93 5.05
C ALA A 42 21.67 8.16 5.82
N VAL A 43 20.58 8.78 5.34
CA VAL A 43 19.94 9.88 6.07
C VAL A 43 19.36 9.31 7.37
N GLY A 44 19.94 9.68 8.52
CA GLY A 44 19.57 9.11 9.83
C GLY A 44 20.42 7.92 10.28
N GLU A 45 21.46 7.56 9.52
CA GLU A 45 22.61 6.82 10.03
C GLU A 45 23.72 7.83 10.31
N CYS A 46 24.03 8.05 11.58
CA CYS A 46 25.33 8.58 11.91
C CYS A 46 26.07 7.58 12.80
N PRO A 47 27.38 7.78 12.99
CA PRO A 47 27.90 8.22 14.29
C PRO A 47 27.66 9.73 14.45
N CYS A 48 26.69 10.14 15.27
CA CYS A 48 26.30 11.54 15.48
C CYS A 48 26.98 12.03 16.78
N SER A 49 27.30 13.31 16.82
CA SER A 49 27.87 14.02 17.97
C SER A 49 27.18 15.38 18.10
N VAL A 50 27.15 15.97 19.30
CA VAL A 50 26.65 17.34 19.49
C VAL A 50 27.52 18.35 18.75
N PHE A 51 28.84 18.15 18.73
CA PHE A 51 29.82 19.04 18.13
C PHE A 51 30.42 18.48 16.84
N SER A 52 30.59 19.34 15.84
CA SER A 52 31.28 19.03 14.60
C SER A 52 32.77 18.76 14.85
N PRO A 53 33.45 17.92 14.05
CA PRO A 53 34.91 17.78 14.11
C PRO A 53 35.69 19.09 13.88
N SER A 54 35.06 20.09 13.24
CA SER A 54 35.63 21.42 13.03
C SER A 54 35.48 22.37 14.20
N ASP A 55 34.65 22.03 15.20
CA ASP A 55 34.41 22.92 16.33
C ASP A 55 35.63 22.93 17.27
N VAL A 56 35.99 24.12 17.73
CA VAL A 56 37.20 24.37 18.52
C VAL A 56 36.85 25.19 19.78
N PRO A 57 37.41 24.85 20.96
CA PRO A 57 37.30 25.63 22.17
C PRO A 57 37.81 27.06 22.06
N ALA A 58 37.16 27.99 22.79
CA ALA A 58 37.67 29.34 22.95
C ALA A 58 38.98 29.35 23.76
N THR A 59 39.08 28.48 24.78
CA THR A 59 40.29 28.24 25.57
C THR A 59 40.75 26.81 25.33
N LEU A 60 41.90 26.64 24.68
CA LEU A 60 42.43 25.31 24.35
C LEU A 60 43.01 24.59 25.57
N SER A 61 43.70 25.32 26.46
CA SER A 61 44.21 24.79 27.72
C SER A 61 43.99 25.83 28.82
N ASP A 62 43.14 25.48 29.78
CA ASP A 62 42.93 26.28 30.99
C ASP A 62 44.19 26.26 31.88
N ASN A 63 44.35 27.25 32.76
CA ASN A 63 45.53 27.35 33.60
C ASN A 63 45.48 26.49 34.87
N ASP A 64 44.32 25.88 35.17
CA ASP A 64 44.15 24.91 36.26
C ASP A 64 44.94 23.63 36.01
N SER A 65 45.67 23.15 37.01
CA SER A 65 46.46 21.90 36.94
C SER A 65 45.96 20.81 37.90
N ALA A 66 44.83 21.02 38.57
CA ALA A 66 44.24 20.01 39.43
C ALA A 66 43.57 18.89 38.61
N ALA A 67 43.63 17.67 39.14
CA ALA A 67 42.88 16.54 38.59
C ALA A 67 41.37 16.83 38.65
N VAL A 68 40.67 16.66 37.53
CA VAL A 68 39.26 17.06 37.40
C VAL A 68 38.51 16.16 36.43
N GLU A 69 37.28 15.78 36.78
CA GLU A 69 36.30 15.20 35.85
C GLU A 69 35.42 16.33 35.30
N LEU A 70 35.25 16.39 33.98
CA LEU A 70 34.53 17.47 33.29
C LEU A 70 33.50 16.88 32.36
N GLY A 71 32.29 17.42 32.37
CA GLY A 71 31.13 16.81 31.74
C GLY A 71 30.13 17.79 31.15
N MET A 72 29.23 17.22 30.36
CA MET A 72 28.00 17.88 29.92
C MET A 72 26.80 16.96 29.98
N LYS A 73 25.63 17.55 30.17
CA LYS A 73 24.31 16.91 30.04
C LYS A 73 23.84 16.97 28.60
N PHE A 74 23.30 15.86 28.11
CA PHE A 74 22.76 15.76 26.76
C PHE A 74 21.48 14.91 26.72
N ARG A 75 20.70 15.07 25.64
CA ARG A 75 19.58 14.21 25.26
C ARG A 75 19.72 13.79 23.80
N SER A 76 19.10 12.67 23.45
CA SER A 76 18.79 12.30 22.06
C SER A 76 17.28 12.39 21.87
N SER A 77 16.79 12.95 20.76
CA SER A 77 15.37 13.01 20.45
C SER A 77 14.77 11.65 20.08
N VAL A 78 15.63 10.66 19.79
CA VAL A 78 15.28 9.27 19.48
C VAL A 78 16.08 8.30 20.36
N ALA A 79 15.62 7.06 20.49
CA ALA A 79 16.44 6.02 21.10
C ALA A 79 17.72 5.82 20.27
N ALA A 80 18.86 5.66 20.94
CA ALA A 80 20.16 5.60 20.29
C ALA A 80 21.11 4.68 21.07
N THR A 81 22.25 4.36 20.46
CA THR A 81 23.31 3.58 21.08
C THR A 81 24.57 4.44 21.13
N VAL A 82 25.08 4.74 22.32
CA VAL A 82 26.37 5.40 22.51
C VAL A 82 27.47 4.39 22.19
N THR A 83 28.27 4.68 21.18
CA THR A 83 29.36 3.82 20.68
C THR A 83 30.75 4.35 21.05
N GLY A 84 30.85 5.60 21.46
CA GLY A 84 32.12 6.21 21.87
C GLY A 84 31.93 7.50 22.65
N ILE A 85 33.04 7.95 23.23
CA ILE A 85 33.17 9.24 23.89
C ILE A 85 34.32 9.98 23.21
N ARG A 86 34.16 11.28 23.04
CA ARG A 86 35.22 12.16 22.53
C ARG A 86 35.39 13.37 23.42
N PHE A 87 36.59 13.93 23.45
CA PHE A 87 36.84 15.22 24.09
C PHE A 87 37.86 16.01 23.29
N TYR A 88 37.84 17.34 23.44
CA TYR A 88 38.84 18.20 22.83
C TYR A 88 40.05 18.35 23.76
N LYS A 89 41.23 17.99 23.25
CA LYS A 89 42.49 18.04 23.98
C LYS A 89 43.30 19.27 23.57
N GLY A 90 43.69 20.09 24.55
CA GLY A 90 44.73 21.10 24.38
C GLY A 90 46.14 20.53 24.57
N ALA A 91 47.17 21.22 24.08
CA ALA A 91 48.55 20.73 24.11
C ALA A 91 49.12 20.47 25.52
N GLU A 92 48.61 21.18 26.53
CA GLU A 92 49.03 21.03 27.94
C GLU A 92 48.18 20.01 28.71
N ASN A 93 47.06 19.55 28.15
CA ASN A 93 46.20 18.53 28.74
C ASN A 93 46.84 17.15 28.59
N THR A 94 47.67 16.80 29.58
CA THR A 94 48.55 15.62 29.55
C THR A 94 48.14 14.60 30.60
N GLY A 95 48.64 13.38 30.45
CA GLY A 95 48.26 12.24 31.29
C GLY A 95 47.27 11.32 30.57
N THR A 96 46.87 10.25 31.27
CA THR A 96 45.93 9.27 30.73
C THR A 96 44.49 9.70 30.99
N HIS A 97 43.77 10.04 29.93
CA HIS A 97 42.37 10.44 30.01
C HIS A 97 41.45 9.23 30.03
N THR A 98 40.33 9.34 30.76
CA THR A 98 39.29 8.33 30.80
C THR A 98 37.93 9.01 30.60
N GLY A 99 37.13 8.54 29.66
CA GLY A 99 35.77 9.01 29.42
C GLY A 99 34.75 8.20 30.21
N HIS A 100 33.66 8.83 30.62
CA HIS A 100 32.59 8.22 31.38
C HIS A 100 31.21 8.63 30.84
N LEU A 101 30.27 7.69 30.88
CA LEU A 101 28.87 7.92 30.57
C LEU A 101 28.03 7.57 31.81
N TRP A 102 27.10 8.45 32.18
CA TRP A 102 26.31 8.31 33.39
C TRP A 102 24.82 8.54 33.13
N THR A 103 23.98 7.99 34.00
CA THR A 103 22.62 8.50 34.17
C THR A 103 22.65 9.89 34.79
N SER A 104 21.57 10.66 34.66
CA SER A 104 21.43 11.97 35.33
C SER A 104 21.47 11.88 36.87
N ALA A 105 21.24 10.69 37.44
CA ALA A 105 21.30 10.42 38.87
C ALA A 105 22.70 9.95 39.35
N GLY A 106 23.70 9.89 38.46
CA GLY A 106 25.07 9.55 38.81
C GLY A 106 25.43 8.06 38.78
N THR A 107 24.59 7.20 38.21
CA THR A 107 24.95 5.80 37.95
C THR A 107 25.88 5.72 36.74
N LEU A 108 27.06 5.13 36.90
CA LEU A 108 27.99 4.89 35.79
C LEU A 108 27.43 3.82 34.85
N LEU A 109 27.33 4.15 33.56
CA LEU A 109 26.84 3.27 32.50
C LEU A 109 27.99 2.67 31.67
N ALA A 110 29.04 3.45 31.41
CA ALA A 110 30.24 3.00 30.71
C ALA A 110 31.45 3.87 31.03
N SER A 111 32.64 3.30 30.86
CA SER A 111 33.93 3.99 30.96
C SER A 111 34.86 3.51 29.84
N VAL A 112 35.73 4.39 29.35
CA VAL A 112 36.73 4.07 28.32
C VAL A 112 38.00 4.88 28.54
N THR A 113 39.15 4.21 28.50
CA THR A 113 40.46 4.89 28.51
C THR A 113 40.82 5.34 27.10
N PHE A 114 41.23 6.59 26.95
CA PHE A 114 41.74 7.10 25.68
C PHE A 114 43.17 6.61 25.46
N THR A 115 43.43 6.01 24.30
CA THR A 115 44.75 5.49 23.91
C THR A 115 45.16 6.03 22.56
N GLY A 116 46.45 6.30 22.35
CA GLY A 116 46.96 6.78 21.05
C GLY A 116 46.52 8.21 20.71
N GLU A 117 46.30 9.04 21.73
CA GLU A 117 45.88 10.43 21.56
C GLU A 117 46.90 11.27 20.79
N THR A 118 46.40 12.26 20.05
CA THR A 118 47.25 13.29 19.43
C THR A 118 47.70 14.34 20.45
N ALA A 119 48.61 15.23 20.01
CA ALA A 119 49.08 16.34 20.84
C ALA A 119 47.96 17.36 21.14
N SER A 120 47.04 17.57 20.21
CA SER A 120 45.87 18.43 20.39
C SER A 120 44.74 18.06 19.41
N GLY A 121 43.55 18.61 19.65
CA GLY A 121 42.35 18.40 18.85
C GLY A 121 41.39 17.38 19.47
N TRP A 122 40.36 17.02 18.72
CA TRP A 122 39.39 15.99 19.13
C TRP A 122 40.05 14.62 19.28
N GLN A 123 39.94 14.06 20.48
CA GLN A 123 40.27 12.68 20.79
C GLN A 123 38.98 11.88 20.86
N GLN A 124 38.97 10.67 20.33
CA GLN A 124 37.82 9.78 20.40
C GLN A 124 38.26 8.39 20.83
N ALA A 125 37.49 7.77 21.73
CA ALA A 125 37.63 6.38 22.11
C ALA A 125 36.27 5.67 22.00
N ASN A 126 36.29 4.48 21.40
CA ASN A 126 35.09 3.66 21.26
C ASN A 126 34.85 2.84 22.53
N LEU A 127 33.59 2.71 22.93
CA LEU A 127 33.20 1.82 24.03
C LEU A 127 33.35 0.36 23.57
N SER A 128 33.93 -0.48 24.42
CA SER A 128 34.02 -1.92 24.16
C SER A 128 32.65 -2.61 24.16
N THR A 129 31.71 -2.05 24.95
CA THR A 129 30.29 -2.43 24.95
C THR A 129 29.47 -1.16 24.75
N PRO A 130 28.82 -1.00 23.58
CA PRO A 130 27.94 0.15 23.34
C PRO A 130 26.76 0.21 24.32
N VAL A 131 26.31 1.42 24.66
CA VAL A 131 25.25 1.63 25.66
C VAL A 131 23.99 2.18 25.00
N ASN A 132 22.85 1.49 25.18
CA ASN A 132 21.56 1.99 24.71
C ASN A 132 21.05 3.12 25.62
N ILE A 133 20.63 4.22 24.99
CA ILE A 133 20.00 5.37 25.64
C ILE A 133 18.58 5.54 25.13
N SER A 134 17.68 5.95 26.02
CA SER A 134 16.28 6.20 25.68
C SER A 134 16.08 7.60 25.10
N ALA A 135 15.10 7.75 24.21
CA ALA A 135 14.70 9.04 23.68
C ALA A 135 14.33 10.01 24.81
N ASN A 136 14.63 11.30 24.62
CA ASN A 136 14.28 12.42 25.49
C ASN A 136 14.67 12.23 26.97
N THR A 137 15.65 11.37 27.24
CA THR A 137 16.16 11.09 28.59
C THR A 137 17.52 11.74 28.76
N THR A 138 17.74 12.40 29.91
CA THR A 138 19.00 13.12 30.20
C THR A 138 20.08 12.17 30.69
N TYR A 139 21.24 12.26 30.04
CA TYR A 139 22.46 11.56 30.41
C TYR A 139 23.60 12.56 30.58
N VAL A 140 24.66 12.13 31.25
CA VAL A 140 25.90 12.91 31.40
C VAL A 140 27.03 12.17 30.70
N VAL A 141 27.77 12.88 29.86
CA VAL A 141 29.06 12.43 29.33
C VAL A 141 30.16 13.27 29.94
N SER A 142 31.25 12.64 30.36
CA SER A 142 32.38 13.31 30.97
C SER A 142 33.71 12.67 30.62
N TYR A 143 34.81 13.37 30.90
CA TYR A 143 36.15 12.81 30.86
C TYR A 143 36.98 13.29 32.05
N HIS A 144 37.92 12.44 32.47
CA HIS A 144 38.88 12.73 33.50
C HIS A 144 40.17 13.31 32.91
N ALA A 145 40.55 14.49 33.37
CA ALA A 145 41.83 15.14 33.10
C ALA A 145 42.72 15.04 34.36
N PRO A 146 43.64 14.06 34.45
CA PRO A 146 44.39 13.79 35.69
C PRO A 146 45.38 14.91 36.06
N ASN A 147 45.78 15.76 35.10
CA ASN A 147 46.68 16.89 35.33
C ASN A 147 46.02 18.25 35.00
N GLY A 148 44.68 18.31 34.97
CA GLY A 148 43.94 19.53 34.59
C GLY A 148 44.22 19.96 33.15
N ARG A 149 44.37 21.27 32.92
CA ARG A 149 44.67 21.91 31.62
C ARG A 149 43.61 21.69 30.53
N TYR A 150 42.38 21.47 30.94
CA TYR A 150 41.25 21.14 30.07
C TYR A 150 40.90 22.26 29.09
N SER A 151 40.21 21.90 28.01
CA SER A 151 39.62 22.88 27.09
C SER A 151 38.28 23.41 27.61
N ALA A 152 37.99 24.69 27.40
CA ALA A 152 36.75 25.30 27.85
C ALA A 152 36.25 26.44 26.96
N THR A 153 34.93 26.64 26.95
CA THR A 153 34.27 27.88 26.50
C THR A 153 33.25 28.32 27.55
N SER A 154 33.49 29.46 28.20
CA SER A 154 32.56 29.99 29.21
C SER A 154 31.23 30.45 28.59
N ASN A 155 30.15 30.39 29.37
CA ASN A 155 28.78 30.81 29.03
C ASN A 155 28.16 30.09 27.81
N PHE A 156 28.71 28.94 27.43
CA PHE A 156 28.30 28.23 26.22
C PHE A 156 26.89 27.64 26.35
N PHE A 157 26.60 26.95 27.46
CA PHE A 157 25.30 26.32 27.72
C PHE A 157 24.26 27.29 28.32
N THR A 158 24.47 28.60 28.22
CA THR A 158 23.38 29.57 28.42
C THR A 158 22.24 29.34 27.41
N THR A 159 22.56 28.72 26.27
CA THR A 159 21.62 28.19 25.29
C THR A 159 21.94 26.73 24.96
N ALA A 160 20.97 25.97 24.46
CA ALA A 160 21.17 24.58 24.07
C ALA A 160 22.00 24.47 22.78
N ALA A 161 22.89 23.48 22.72
CA ALA A 161 23.62 23.12 21.50
C ALA A 161 22.83 22.04 20.75
N ASN A 162 22.25 22.40 19.60
CA ASN A 162 21.35 21.54 18.85
C ASN A 162 22.07 20.91 17.65
N SER A 163 22.15 19.58 17.62
CA SER A 163 22.66 18.79 16.50
C SER A 163 21.81 17.52 16.36
N PRO A 164 20.58 17.62 15.80
CA PRO A 164 19.63 16.51 15.78
C PRO A 164 20.24 15.20 15.26
N PRO A 165 20.01 14.06 15.94
CA PRO A 165 19.07 13.87 17.04
C PRO A 165 19.58 14.32 18.42
N LEU A 166 20.85 14.71 18.56
CA LEU A 166 21.45 15.08 19.83
C LEU A 166 21.25 16.56 20.20
N GLN A 167 21.19 16.81 21.50
CA GLN A 167 21.16 18.15 22.07
C GLN A 167 22.01 18.19 23.33
N GLY A 168 23.02 19.07 23.36
CA GLY A 168 23.63 19.53 24.61
C GLY A 168 22.69 20.50 25.31
N LEU A 169 22.26 20.18 26.52
CA LEU A 169 21.16 20.91 27.17
C LEU A 169 21.57 22.33 27.56
N ALA A 170 20.63 23.29 27.48
CA ALA A 170 20.82 24.58 28.12
C ALA A 170 20.80 24.39 29.65
N SER A 171 21.65 25.11 30.37
CA SER A 171 21.55 25.24 31.83
C SER A 171 20.14 25.68 32.23
N GLY A 172 19.60 25.05 33.27
CA GLY A 172 18.24 25.27 33.75
C GLY A 172 17.19 24.34 33.14
N THR A 173 17.51 23.59 32.08
CA THR A 173 16.59 22.56 31.54
C THR A 173 16.43 21.42 32.53
N ASP A 174 17.54 20.79 32.92
CA ASP A 174 17.62 19.68 33.87
C ASP A 174 18.74 19.96 34.89
N GLY A 175 18.72 21.16 35.48
CA GLY A 175 19.79 21.69 36.31
C GLY A 175 20.93 22.31 35.48
N PRO A 176 22.10 22.57 36.08
CA PRO A 176 23.20 23.19 35.37
C PRO A 176 23.82 22.25 34.34
N ASN A 177 24.39 22.82 33.28
CA ASN A 177 25.26 22.13 32.33
C ASN A 177 26.64 22.79 32.31
N GLY A 178 27.66 22.09 31.80
CA GLY A 178 29.04 22.46 32.07
C GLY A 178 29.43 22.10 33.48
N ILE A 179 29.46 20.79 33.73
CA ILE A 179 29.59 20.22 35.06
C ILE A 179 30.98 19.66 35.29
N TYR A 180 31.43 19.67 36.54
CA TYR A 180 32.75 19.17 36.92
C TYR A 180 32.77 18.64 38.36
N VAL A 181 33.84 17.90 38.70
CA VAL A 181 34.22 17.57 40.08
C VAL A 181 35.75 17.38 40.16
N TYR A 182 36.38 17.93 41.19
CA TYR A 182 37.82 17.80 41.40
C TYR A 182 38.18 16.49 42.11
N GLY A 183 39.40 16.00 41.89
CA GLY A 183 39.95 14.82 42.52
C GLY A 183 39.97 13.61 41.60
N ALA A 184 39.76 12.41 42.14
CA ALA A 184 39.66 11.17 41.36
C ALA A 184 38.38 11.16 40.49
N PRO A 185 38.31 10.33 39.42
CA PRO A 185 37.10 10.19 38.61
C PRO A 185 35.86 9.94 39.45
N ALA A 186 34.86 10.81 39.33
CA ALA A 186 33.60 10.76 40.05
C ALA A 186 32.50 11.44 39.22
N PHE A 187 31.22 11.23 39.57
CA PHE A 187 30.12 11.89 38.87
C PHE A 187 30.21 13.43 39.04
N PRO A 188 30.28 14.21 37.93
CA PRO A 188 30.38 15.66 38.03
C PRO A 188 29.02 16.29 38.33
N ASP A 189 28.92 17.02 39.45
CA ASP A 189 27.65 17.63 39.92
C ASP A 189 27.77 19.15 40.23
N SER A 190 28.98 19.71 40.18
CA SER A 190 29.23 21.14 40.33
C SER A 190 29.31 21.81 38.97
N SER A 191 29.05 23.12 38.87
CA SER A 191 29.09 23.85 37.59
C SER A 191 29.70 25.24 37.73
N PHE A 192 30.39 25.71 36.70
CA PHE A 192 30.95 27.05 36.65
C PHE A 192 30.66 27.73 35.32
N ARG A 193 29.91 28.85 35.35
CA ARG A 193 29.62 29.72 34.19
C ARG A 193 29.08 28.97 32.96
N ASP A 194 28.24 27.97 33.15
CA ASP A 194 27.60 27.21 32.05
C ASP A 194 28.60 26.77 30.96
N ALA A 195 29.81 26.39 31.38
CA ALA A 195 30.93 26.21 30.47
C ALA A 195 30.75 24.97 29.58
N ASN A 196 31.19 25.01 28.33
CA ASN A 196 31.40 23.80 27.56
C ASN A 196 32.83 23.31 27.77
N TYR A 197 32.98 22.14 28.39
CA TYR A 197 34.29 21.47 28.58
C TYR A 197 34.68 20.56 27.41
N TRP A 198 33.95 20.67 26.29
CA TRP A 198 34.28 20.05 25.01
C TRP A 198 34.42 18.53 25.07
N VAL A 199 33.52 17.89 25.82
CA VAL A 199 33.32 16.44 25.84
C VAL A 199 32.00 16.11 25.18
N ASP A 200 31.92 15.01 24.46
CA ASP A 200 30.77 14.66 23.65
C ASP A 200 30.63 13.15 23.51
N VAL A 201 29.42 12.72 23.15
CA VAL A 201 29.13 11.33 22.80
C VAL A 201 29.27 11.12 21.29
N VAL A 202 29.55 9.88 20.93
CA VAL A 202 29.35 9.36 19.57
C VAL A 202 28.20 8.37 19.66
N VAL A 203 27.10 8.64 18.96
CA VAL A 203 25.91 7.78 18.99
C VAL A 203 25.59 7.24 17.61
N THR A 204 25.12 6.01 17.53
CA THR A 204 24.42 5.47 16.36
C THR A 204 22.93 5.41 16.64
N THR A 205 22.12 5.69 15.64
CA THR A 205 20.66 5.51 15.70
C THR A 205 20.26 4.29 14.89
N ALA A 206 19.18 3.64 15.28
CA ALA A 206 18.57 2.64 14.41
C ALA A 206 18.16 3.32 13.09
N PRO A 207 18.30 2.63 11.95
CA PRO A 207 17.74 3.12 10.70
C PRO A 207 16.23 3.39 10.92
N PRO A 208 15.65 4.43 10.31
CA PRO A 208 14.20 4.59 10.30
C PRO A 208 13.49 3.33 9.76
N ALA A 209 12.18 3.19 9.98
CA ALA A 209 11.46 2.04 9.43
C ALA A 209 11.34 2.16 7.91
N ALA A 210 11.61 1.07 7.19
CA ALA A 210 11.37 1.01 5.74
C ALA A 210 9.86 1.04 5.45
N PRO A 211 9.40 1.65 4.34
CA PRO A 211 7.98 1.63 3.95
C PRO A 211 7.47 0.22 3.70
N VAL A 212 6.24 -0.06 4.13
CA VAL A 212 5.54 -1.33 3.91
C VAL A 212 4.13 -1.07 3.39
N VAL A 213 3.66 -1.92 2.46
CA VAL A 213 2.26 -1.87 1.99
C VAL A 213 1.34 -2.54 3.01
N THR A 214 0.39 -1.79 3.56
CA THR A 214 -0.55 -2.24 4.60
C THR A 214 -1.89 -2.72 4.04
N ALA A 215 -2.32 -2.14 2.91
CA ALA A 215 -3.58 -2.49 2.28
C ALA A 215 -3.48 -2.44 0.76
N THR A 216 -4.30 -3.25 0.09
CA THR A 216 -4.40 -3.30 -1.36
C THR A 216 -5.86 -3.43 -1.78
N ALA A 217 -6.24 -2.80 -2.88
CA ALA A 217 -7.45 -3.21 -3.60
C ALA A 217 -7.18 -3.38 -5.11
N PRO A 218 -7.86 -4.33 -5.78
CA PRO A 218 -8.71 -5.38 -5.19
C PRO A 218 -7.96 -6.23 -4.15
N ALA A 219 -8.68 -6.81 -3.20
CA ALA A 219 -8.06 -7.67 -2.20
C ALA A 219 -7.33 -8.85 -2.89
N ALA A 220 -6.26 -9.36 -2.27
CA ALA A 220 -5.53 -10.49 -2.81
C ALA A 220 -6.47 -11.70 -3.03
N GLY A 221 -6.49 -12.23 -4.25
CA GLY A 221 -7.36 -13.34 -4.65
C GLY A 221 -8.82 -12.94 -4.94
N ALA A 222 -9.16 -11.65 -4.95
CA ALA A 222 -10.51 -11.21 -5.28
C ALA A 222 -10.92 -11.66 -6.69
N THR A 223 -12.16 -12.14 -6.83
CA THR A 223 -12.77 -12.53 -8.11
C THR A 223 -13.96 -11.62 -8.41
N GLY A 224 -14.43 -11.61 -9.66
CA GLY A 224 -15.58 -10.77 -10.03
C GLY A 224 -15.28 -9.27 -9.98
N VAL A 225 -14.02 -8.88 -10.15
CA VAL A 225 -13.61 -7.47 -10.12
C VAL A 225 -14.03 -6.79 -11.43
N ALA A 226 -14.67 -5.61 -11.35
CA ALA A 226 -15.06 -4.85 -12.52
C ALA A 226 -13.86 -4.56 -13.44
N VAL A 227 -14.04 -4.67 -14.76
CA VAL A 227 -12.99 -4.40 -15.76
C VAL A 227 -12.52 -2.94 -15.79
N SER A 228 -13.27 -2.01 -15.19
CA SER A 228 -12.89 -0.61 -15.00
C SER A 228 -12.07 -0.35 -13.73
N THR A 229 -11.68 -1.40 -13.00
CA THR A 229 -10.93 -1.25 -11.74
C THR A 229 -9.58 -0.55 -11.95
N ALA A 230 -9.24 0.34 -11.03
CA ALA A 230 -7.90 0.91 -10.88
C ALA A 230 -7.29 0.35 -9.59
N PRO A 231 -6.38 -0.64 -9.66
CA PRO A 231 -5.79 -1.23 -8.47
C PRO A 231 -4.92 -0.21 -7.71
N TRP A 232 -4.89 -0.35 -6.39
CA TRP A 232 -4.17 0.56 -5.51
C TRP A 232 -3.58 -0.15 -4.30
N ALA A 233 -2.60 0.49 -3.67
CA ALA A 233 -1.95 0.07 -2.44
C ALA A 233 -1.74 1.27 -1.51
N THR A 234 -1.82 1.04 -0.20
CA THR A 234 -1.54 2.05 0.83
C THR A 234 -0.27 1.66 1.59
N PHE A 235 0.63 2.62 1.80
CA PHE A 235 1.81 2.47 2.64
C PHE A 235 1.49 2.79 4.10
N ASP A 236 2.31 2.31 5.04
CA ASP A 236 2.25 2.64 6.46
C ASP A 236 2.77 4.04 6.79
N GLN A 237 3.43 4.69 5.83
CA GLN A 237 4.01 6.02 5.96
C GLN A 237 4.18 6.67 4.58
N ALA A 238 4.47 7.98 4.60
CA ALA A 238 4.75 8.74 3.40
C ALA A 238 6.01 8.25 2.65
N VAL A 239 5.89 8.12 1.33
CA VAL A 239 6.97 7.72 0.42
C VAL A 239 7.25 8.77 -0.65
N THR A 240 8.44 8.72 -1.24
CA THR A 240 8.86 9.59 -2.34
C THR A 240 8.17 9.15 -3.63
N PRO A 241 7.26 9.93 -4.24
CA PRO A 241 6.43 9.46 -5.34
C PRO A 241 7.22 8.94 -6.56
N ALA A 242 8.34 9.59 -6.87
CA ALA A 242 9.19 9.22 -8.01
C ALA A 242 9.93 7.87 -7.83
N SER A 243 10.01 7.35 -6.60
CA SER A 243 10.64 6.05 -6.31
C SER A 243 9.70 4.87 -6.56
N ILE A 244 8.39 5.11 -6.65
CA ILE A 244 7.39 4.04 -6.67
C ILE A 244 7.33 3.39 -8.05
N GLY A 245 7.73 2.13 -8.12
CA GLY A 245 7.37 1.24 -9.22
C GLY A 245 6.01 0.60 -8.96
N PHE A 246 5.07 0.73 -9.90
CA PHE A 246 3.81 0.01 -9.91
C PHE A 246 3.63 -0.65 -11.27
N THR A 247 3.49 -1.97 -11.30
CA THR A 247 3.17 -2.72 -12.52
C THR A 247 1.90 -3.54 -12.36
N LEU A 248 1.20 -3.75 -13.48
CA LEU A 248 0.07 -4.65 -13.58
C LEU A 248 0.31 -5.58 -14.78
N LYS A 249 0.25 -6.90 -14.57
CA LYS A 249 0.52 -7.90 -15.61
C LYS A 249 -0.57 -8.95 -15.66
N THR A 250 -0.80 -9.56 -16.82
CA THR A 250 -1.63 -10.77 -16.92
C THR A 250 -0.88 -11.99 -16.38
N ALA A 251 -1.59 -13.10 -16.16
CA ALA A 251 -0.97 -14.38 -15.80
C ALA A 251 0.08 -14.88 -16.81
N ALA A 252 -0.04 -14.48 -18.09
CA ALA A 252 0.94 -14.78 -19.13
C ALA A 252 2.16 -13.83 -19.13
N GLY A 253 2.23 -12.89 -18.19
CA GLY A 253 3.34 -11.94 -18.03
C GLY A 253 3.26 -10.68 -18.89
N ALA A 254 2.19 -10.51 -19.68
CA ALA A 254 2.01 -9.31 -20.50
C ALA A 254 1.67 -8.09 -19.64
N SER A 255 2.39 -6.98 -19.83
CA SER A 255 2.17 -5.74 -19.10
C SER A 255 0.92 -5.00 -19.58
N VAL A 256 0.12 -4.51 -18.63
CA VAL A 256 -0.99 -3.58 -18.88
C VAL A 256 -0.43 -2.16 -18.93
N THR A 257 -0.78 -1.40 -19.96
CA THR A 257 -0.43 0.01 -20.06
C THR A 257 -1.31 0.86 -19.13
N GLY A 258 -0.74 1.89 -18.52
CA GLY A 258 -1.45 2.74 -17.57
C GLY A 258 -0.54 3.79 -16.94
N THR A 259 -1.09 4.55 -15.99
CA THR A 259 -0.38 5.59 -15.25
C THR A 259 -0.45 5.33 -13.75
N THR A 260 0.56 5.80 -13.02
CA THR A 260 0.65 5.68 -11.56
C THR A 260 0.52 7.06 -10.94
N ALA A 261 -0.30 7.19 -9.89
CA ALA A 261 -0.44 8.40 -9.11
C ALA A 261 -0.35 8.10 -7.61
N TYR A 262 0.30 8.97 -6.84
CA TYR A 262 0.42 8.88 -5.38
C TYR A 262 -0.33 10.02 -4.72
N ASP A 263 -1.14 9.70 -3.72
CA ASP A 263 -1.82 10.65 -2.85
C ASP A 263 -1.15 10.66 -1.47
N ALA A 264 -0.44 11.76 -1.17
CA ALA A 264 0.29 11.93 0.08
C ALA A 264 -0.61 12.16 1.31
N ALA A 265 -1.90 12.47 1.11
CA ALA A 265 -2.83 12.61 2.24
C ALA A 265 -3.31 11.26 2.77
N THR A 266 -3.26 10.22 1.92
CA THR A 266 -3.75 8.87 2.24
C THR A 266 -2.67 7.79 2.10
N ASP A 267 -1.42 8.21 1.84
CA ASP A 267 -0.26 7.37 1.53
C ASP A 267 -0.56 6.26 0.51
N ARG A 268 -1.41 6.59 -0.47
CA ARG A 268 -1.97 5.63 -1.42
C ARG A 268 -1.40 5.84 -2.81
N VAL A 269 -0.87 4.76 -3.38
CA VAL A 269 -0.54 4.69 -4.80
C VAL A 269 -1.64 3.97 -5.58
N THR A 270 -2.08 4.55 -6.69
CA THR A 270 -3.08 3.97 -7.60
C THR A 270 -2.50 3.82 -9.00
N PHE A 271 -2.71 2.66 -9.61
CA PHE A 271 -2.43 2.42 -11.02
C PHE A 271 -3.74 2.49 -11.80
N THR A 272 -3.80 3.37 -12.80
CA THR A 272 -4.96 3.56 -13.68
C THR A 272 -4.66 2.94 -15.05
N PRO A 273 -5.26 1.79 -15.40
CA PRO A 273 -5.13 1.20 -16.73
C PRO A 273 -5.55 2.19 -17.83
N ALA A 274 -4.83 2.23 -18.94
CA ALA A 274 -5.15 3.11 -20.07
C ALA A 274 -6.40 2.68 -20.85
N ALA A 275 -6.81 1.42 -20.69
CA ALA A 275 -8.03 0.84 -21.24
C ALA A 275 -8.67 -0.10 -20.22
N ALA A 276 -9.96 -0.42 -20.41
CA ALA A 276 -10.63 -1.43 -19.59
C ALA A 276 -9.89 -2.78 -19.66
N LEU A 277 -9.79 -3.45 -18.51
CA LEU A 277 -9.16 -4.76 -18.41
C LEU A 277 -9.97 -5.82 -19.17
N ALA A 278 -9.33 -6.91 -19.57
CA ALA A 278 -10.00 -8.03 -20.20
C ALA A 278 -10.88 -8.75 -19.16
N ASN A 279 -12.01 -9.29 -19.61
CA ASN A 279 -12.89 -10.12 -18.78
C ASN A 279 -12.23 -11.48 -18.49
N ASN A 280 -12.69 -12.14 -17.43
CA ASN A 280 -12.23 -13.47 -16.98
C ASN A 280 -10.68 -13.60 -16.94
N THR A 281 -9.99 -12.53 -16.59
CA THR A 281 -8.53 -12.46 -16.68
C THR A 281 -7.95 -12.22 -15.30
N THR A 282 -7.00 -13.07 -14.91
CA THR A 282 -6.22 -12.87 -13.69
C THR A 282 -5.09 -11.89 -13.97
N TYR A 283 -5.06 -10.83 -13.19
CA TYR A 283 -4.01 -9.82 -13.18
C TYR A 283 -3.21 -9.90 -11.89
N THR A 284 -1.92 -9.61 -11.99
CA THR A 284 -0.98 -9.51 -10.88
C THR A 284 -0.48 -8.07 -10.81
N ALA A 285 -0.81 -7.39 -9.73
CA ALA A 285 -0.29 -6.07 -9.39
C ALA A 285 0.98 -6.22 -8.55
N THR A 286 1.97 -5.36 -8.78
CA THR A 286 3.21 -5.32 -7.98
C THR A 286 3.63 -3.89 -7.71
N VAL A 287 3.82 -3.56 -6.44
CA VAL A 287 4.40 -2.29 -5.96
C VAL A 287 5.81 -2.56 -5.46
N SER A 288 6.78 -1.74 -5.88
CA SER A 288 8.21 -1.94 -5.62
C SER A 288 8.96 -0.61 -5.55
N GLY A 289 10.15 -0.62 -4.95
CA GLY A 289 11.10 0.50 -5.05
C GLY A 289 10.77 1.75 -4.23
N ALA A 290 9.65 1.75 -3.50
CA ALA A 290 9.24 2.91 -2.70
C ALA A 290 10.28 3.23 -1.62
N THR A 291 10.66 4.51 -1.50
CA THR A 291 11.59 5.01 -0.48
C THR A 291 10.92 6.06 0.41
N ASN A 292 11.21 6.07 1.71
CA ASN A 292 10.81 7.19 2.59
C ASN A 292 11.70 8.43 2.37
N SER A 293 11.38 9.54 3.07
CA SER A 293 12.16 10.80 3.00
C SER A 293 13.59 10.66 3.52
N SER A 294 13.87 9.65 4.33
CA SER A 294 15.21 9.28 4.80
C SER A 294 16.00 8.45 3.78
N GLY A 295 15.43 8.17 2.60
CA GLY A 295 16.07 7.42 1.53
C GLY A 295 16.09 5.90 1.75
N GLN A 296 15.35 5.38 2.73
CA GLN A 296 15.26 3.95 2.95
C GLN A 296 14.23 3.32 2.03
N ALA A 297 14.66 2.28 1.31
CA ALA A 297 13.80 1.53 0.42
C ALA A 297 12.96 0.51 1.19
N MET A 298 11.75 0.25 0.69
CA MET A 298 10.96 -0.91 1.09
C MET A 298 11.77 -2.20 0.92
N GLU A 299 11.65 -3.13 1.86
CA GLU A 299 12.50 -4.33 1.93
C GLU A 299 12.25 -5.30 0.76
N ALA A 300 10.98 -5.48 0.38
CA ALA A 300 10.58 -6.36 -0.72
C ALA A 300 9.37 -5.80 -1.47
N PRO A 301 9.24 -6.07 -2.78
CA PRO A 301 8.03 -5.75 -3.53
C PRO A 301 6.77 -6.38 -2.91
N ARG A 302 5.66 -5.66 -2.94
CA ARG A 302 4.35 -6.21 -2.61
C ARG A 302 3.64 -6.65 -3.89
N THR A 303 3.39 -7.94 -4.00
CA THR A 303 2.65 -8.54 -5.12
C THR A 303 1.32 -9.13 -4.65
N TRP A 304 0.26 -8.92 -5.42
CA TRP A 304 -1.04 -9.58 -5.24
C TRP A 304 -1.74 -9.78 -6.58
N SER A 305 -2.68 -10.72 -6.64
CA SER A 305 -3.48 -10.98 -7.82
C SER A 305 -4.97 -10.80 -7.58
N PHE A 306 -5.71 -10.57 -8.65
CA PHE A 306 -7.17 -10.55 -8.68
C PHE A 306 -7.66 -11.00 -10.06
N THR A 307 -8.90 -11.47 -10.14
CA THR A 307 -9.53 -11.92 -11.37
C THR A 307 -10.72 -11.03 -11.71
N THR A 308 -10.71 -10.47 -12.92
CA THR A 308 -11.83 -9.65 -13.40
C THR A 308 -13.09 -10.50 -13.58
N THR A 309 -14.24 -9.84 -13.58
CA THR A 309 -15.53 -10.46 -13.92
C THR A 309 -15.40 -11.26 -15.22
N ALA A 310 -15.86 -12.50 -15.21
CA ALA A 310 -16.08 -13.21 -16.45
C ALA A 310 -17.15 -12.48 -17.28
N THR A 311 -17.04 -12.52 -18.61
CA THR A 311 -18.13 -12.11 -19.49
C THR A 311 -19.34 -12.99 -19.21
N GLY A 312 -20.28 -12.45 -18.43
CA GLY A 312 -21.57 -13.06 -18.11
C GLY A 312 -21.69 -13.72 -16.73
N ALA A 313 -21.32 -12.98 -15.68
CA ALA A 313 -21.93 -13.18 -14.37
C ALA A 313 -23.41 -12.73 -14.40
N CYS A 314 -24.26 -13.54 -15.01
CA CYS A 314 -25.64 -13.63 -14.59
C CYS A 314 -26.09 -15.11 -14.68
N PRO A 315 -27.13 -15.47 -13.94
CA PRO A 315 -28.42 -15.78 -14.55
C PRO A 315 -29.09 -14.48 -15.06
N CYS A 316 -29.02 -14.21 -16.36
CA CYS A 316 -29.51 -12.99 -17.01
C CYS A 316 -30.94 -13.26 -17.48
N SER A 317 -31.75 -12.22 -17.52
CA SER A 317 -33.11 -12.28 -18.04
C SER A 317 -33.44 -11.00 -18.80
N VAL A 318 -34.39 -11.05 -19.73
CA VAL A 318 -34.87 -9.88 -20.47
C VAL A 318 -35.52 -8.87 -19.53
N PHE A 319 -36.28 -9.32 -18.53
CA PHE A 319 -36.98 -8.46 -17.57
C PHE A 319 -36.36 -8.49 -16.18
N SER A 320 -36.31 -7.34 -15.49
CA SER A 320 -35.86 -7.28 -14.10
C SER A 320 -36.83 -8.01 -13.17
N ALA A 321 -36.34 -8.51 -12.03
CA ALA A 321 -37.20 -9.14 -11.02
C ALA A 321 -38.21 -8.16 -10.38
N SER A 322 -37.98 -6.85 -10.52
CA SER A 322 -38.89 -5.79 -10.08
C SER A 322 -39.92 -5.37 -11.14
N ALA A 323 -39.81 -5.87 -12.37
CA ALA A 323 -40.72 -5.49 -13.44
C ALA A 323 -42.11 -6.08 -13.19
N VAL A 324 -43.15 -5.27 -13.40
CA VAL A 324 -44.55 -5.60 -13.13
C VAL A 324 -45.40 -5.38 -14.40
N PRO A 325 -46.31 -6.32 -14.73
CA PRO A 325 -47.30 -6.15 -15.80
C PRO A 325 -48.21 -4.95 -15.63
N ALA A 326 -48.61 -4.34 -16.75
CA ALA A 326 -49.64 -3.30 -16.75
C ALA A 326 -51.00 -3.89 -16.35
N THR A 327 -51.33 -5.08 -16.87
CA THR A 327 -52.46 -5.89 -16.43
C THR A 327 -51.92 -7.13 -15.72
N ILE A 328 -52.09 -7.21 -14.40
CA ILE A 328 -51.65 -8.36 -13.60
C ILE A 328 -52.51 -9.61 -13.85
N THR A 329 -53.78 -9.42 -14.21
CA THR A 329 -54.71 -10.54 -14.41
C THR A 329 -55.72 -10.19 -15.48
N GLU A 330 -55.55 -10.77 -16.66
CA GLU A 330 -56.51 -10.67 -17.76
C GLU A 330 -57.79 -11.46 -17.43
N ASN A 331 -58.94 -10.94 -17.87
CA ASN A 331 -60.24 -11.59 -17.66
C ASN A 331 -60.54 -12.66 -18.72
N ASP A 332 -59.61 -13.61 -18.91
CA ASP A 332 -59.77 -14.73 -19.82
C ASP A 332 -59.53 -16.06 -19.08
N PRO A 333 -60.57 -16.87 -18.82
CA PRO A 333 -60.44 -18.12 -18.07
C PRO A 333 -59.99 -19.32 -18.94
N ARG A 334 -59.75 -19.14 -20.24
CA ARG A 334 -59.45 -20.24 -21.15
C ARG A 334 -57.99 -20.68 -21.02
N ALA A 335 -57.77 -21.99 -21.11
CA ALA A 335 -56.44 -22.57 -21.15
C ALA A 335 -55.64 -22.05 -22.36
N VAL A 336 -54.41 -21.59 -22.11
CA VAL A 336 -53.60 -20.88 -23.12
C VAL A 336 -52.10 -21.06 -22.89
N GLU A 337 -51.35 -21.26 -23.98
CA GLU A 337 -49.88 -21.13 -24.02
C GLU A 337 -49.52 -19.70 -24.41
N LEU A 338 -48.60 -19.07 -23.68
CA LEU A 338 -48.21 -17.67 -23.86
C LEU A 338 -46.70 -17.53 -23.91
N GLY A 339 -46.17 -16.77 -24.85
CA GLY A 339 -44.74 -16.76 -25.14
C GLY A 339 -44.19 -15.47 -25.71
N MET A 340 -42.86 -15.40 -25.75
CA MET A 340 -42.11 -14.39 -26.47
C MET A 340 -40.94 -14.99 -27.24
N LYS A 341 -40.57 -14.31 -28.33
CA LYS A 341 -39.34 -14.54 -29.09
C LYS A 341 -38.20 -13.72 -28.49
N PHE A 342 -37.03 -14.34 -28.39
CA PHE A 342 -35.83 -13.68 -27.89
C PHE A 342 -34.57 -14.14 -28.63
N ARG A 343 -33.51 -13.35 -28.52
CA ARG A 343 -32.13 -13.68 -28.93
C ARG A 343 -31.17 -13.41 -27.78
N SER A 344 -29.99 -14.01 -27.86
CA SER A 344 -28.81 -13.60 -27.10
C SER A 344 -27.73 -13.10 -28.06
N SER A 345 -27.02 -12.04 -27.74
CA SER A 345 -25.89 -11.54 -28.55
C SER A 345 -24.64 -12.41 -28.46
N VAL A 346 -24.60 -13.35 -27.50
CA VAL A 346 -23.52 -14.32 -27.29
C VAL A 346 -24.09 -15.74 -27.14
N ALA A 347 -23.27 -16.76 -27.37
CA ALA A 347 -23.66 -18.14 -27.08
C ALA A 347 -23.71 -18.37 -25.56
N GLY A 348 -24.54 -19.31 -25.12
CA GLY A 348 -24.66 -19.65 -23.71
C GLY A 348 -25.71 -20.72 -23.45
N SER A 349 -26.19 -20.82 -22.21
CA SER A 349 -27.18 -21.81 -21.79
C SER A 349 -28.39 -21.17 -21.13
N VAL A 350 -29.59 -21.60 -21.52
CA VAL A 350 -30.81 -21.34 -20.75
C VAL A 350 -30.87 -22.37 -19.61
N THR A 351 -30.89 -21.89 -18.38
CA THR A 351 -30.87 -22.69 -17.15
C THR A 351 -32.23 -22.74 -16.45
N GLY A 352 -33.17 -21.87 -16.83
CA GLY A 352 -34.49 -21.79 -16.21
C GLY A 352 -35.47 -20.96 -17.04
N ILE A 353 -36.74 -21.02 -16.66
CA ILE A 353 -37.83 -20.22 -17.23
C ILE A 353 -38.53 -19.48 -16.09
N ARG A 354 -39.00 -18.27 -16.37
CA ARG A 354 -39.76 -17.44 -15.45
C ARG A 354 -41.06 -16.97 -16.09
N PHE A 355 -42.11 -16.79 -15.30
CA PHE A 355 -43.30 -16.05 -15.73
C PHE A 355 -43.89 -15.21 -14.59
N TYR A 356 -44.61 -14.14 -14.90
CA TYR A 356 -45.29 -13.33 -13.90
C TYR A 356 -46.72 -13.83 -13.68
N LYS A 357 -47.02 -14.20 -12.44
CA LYS A 357 -48.31 -14.76 -12.02
C LYS A 357 -49.18 -13.70 -11.33
N GLY A 358 -50.42 -13.56 -11.79
CA GLY A 358 -51.49 -12.88 -11.06
C GLY A 358 -52.21 -13.81 -10.09
N SER A 359 -52.92 -13.27 -9.09
CA SER A 359 -53.55 -14.07 -8.03
C SER A 359 -54.64 -15.04 -8.52
N GLN A 360 -55.23 -14.81 -9.70
CA GLN A 360 -56.23 -15.69 -10.31
C GLN A 360 -55.65 -16.65 -11.37
N ASN A 361 -54.37 -16.50 -11.72
CA ASN A 361 -53.68 -17.41 -12.63
C ASN A 361 -53.31 -18.68 -11.87
N THR A 362 -54.21 -19.67 -11.91
CA THR A 362 -54.19 -20.87 -11.07
C THR A 362 -54.05 -22.14 -11.90
N GLY A 363 -53.77 -23.25 -11.22
CA GLY A 363 -53.48 -24.55 -11.85
C GLY A 363 -51.98 -24.78 -11.99
N ALA A 364 -51.61 -25.97 -12.51
CA ALA A 364 -50.22 -26.35 -12.70
C ALA A 364 -49.64 -25.70 -13.96
N HIS A 365 -48.72 -24.76 -13.80
CA HIS A 365 -48.04 -24.10 -14.92
C HIS A 365 -46.84 -24.92 -15.39
N THR A 366 -46.63 -24.91 -16.70
CA THR A 366 -45.49 -25.57 -17.33
C THR A 366 -44.81 -24.58 -18.28
N GLY A 367 -43.51 -24.37 -18.11
CA GLY A 367 -42.67 -23.58 -19.00
C GLY A 367 -42.10 -24.43 -20.13
N HIS A 368 -41.89 -23.81 -21.28
CA HIS A 368 -41.35 -24.44 -22.47
C HIS A 368 -40.32 -23.53 -23.16
N LEU A 369 -39.27 -24.13 -23.68
CA LEU A 369 -38.29 -23.49 -24.56
C LEU A 369 -38.32 -24.20 -25.91
N TRP A 370 -38.40 -23.43 -26.98
CA TRP A 370 -38.54 -23.95 -28.34
C TRP A 370 -37.51 -23.31 -29.29
N SER A 371 -37.19 -24.02 -30.37
CA SER A 371 -36.62 -23.38 -31.55
C SER A 371 -37.63 -22.41 -32.18
N SER A 372 -37.16 -21.51 -33.05
CA SER A 372 -38.04 -20.63 -33.84
C SER A 372 -39.02 -21.38 -34.75
N THR A 373 -38.71 -22.63 -35.10
CA THR A 373 -39.54 -23.51 -35.95
C THR A 373 -40.51 -24.40 -35.18
N GLY A 374 -40.50 -24.35 -33.84
CA GLY A 374 -41.45 -25.09 -33.00
C GLY A 374 -40.96 -26.45 -32.48
N THR A 375 -39.67 -26.78 -32.63
CA THR A 375 -39.08 -27.93 -31.96
C THR A 375 -38.96 -27.65 -30.47
N LEU A 376 -39.53 -28.51 -29.61
CA LEU A 376 -39.39 -28.41 -28.16
C LEU A 376 -37.94 -28.73 -27.75
N LEU A 377 -37.29 -27.80 -27.08
CA LEU A 377 -35.91 -27.93 -26.60
C LEU A 377 -35.86 -28.30 -25.11
N ALA A 378 -36.76 -27.75 -24.30
CA ALA A 378 -36.91 -28.10 -22.90
C ALA A 378 -38.30 -27.78 -22.37
N THR A 379 -38.68 -28.45 -21.28
CA THR A 379 -39.90 -28.19 -20.53
C THR A 379 -39.62 -28.27 -19.03
N VAL A 380 -40.37 -27.51 -18.23
CA VAL A 380 -40.28 -27.52 -16.76
C VAL A 380 -41.63 -27.24 -16.15
N THR A 381 -42.02 -28.02 -15.14
CA THR A 381 -43.20 -27.73 -14.32
C THR A 381 -42.83 -26.79 -13.18
N PHE A 382 -43.59 -25.71 -13.01
CA PHE A 382 -43.43 -24.81 -11.88
C PHE A 382 -44.02 -25.46 -10.62
N THR A 383 -43.22 -25.56 -9.56
CA THR A 383 -43.60 -26.13 -8.27
C THR A 383 -43.34 -25.13 -7.16
N GLY A 384 -44.14 -25.15 -6.09
CA GLY A 384 -43.99 -24.22 -4.96
C GLY A 384 -44.23 -22.75 -5.31
N GLU A 385 -45.10 -22.47 -6.29
CA GLU A 385 -45.39 -21.10 -6.73
C GLU A 385 -45.99 -20.23 -5.62
N THR A 386 -45.67 -18.94 -5.64
CA THR A 386 -46.32 -17.95 -4.77
C THR A 386 -47.72 -17.58 -5.27
N ALA A 387 -48.47 -16.84 -4.45
CA ALA A 387 -49.80 -16.35 -4.83
C ALA A 387 -49.76 -15.37 -6.01
N SER A 388 -48.70 -14.55 -6.11
CA SER A 388 -48.50 -13.59 -7.20
C SER A 388 -47.03 -13.19 -7.34
N GLY A 389 -46.67 -12.60 -8.47
CA GLY A 389 -45.32 -12.13 -8.78
C GLY A 389 -44.56 -13.09 -9.70
N TRP A 390 -43.27 -12.82 -9.88
CA TRP A 390 -42.40 -13.68 -10.69
C TRP A 390 -42.28 -15.09 -10.09
N GLN A 391 -42.61 -16.09 -10.90
CA GLN A 391 -42.32 -17.49 -10.66
C GLN A 391 -41.10 -17.86 -11.48
N GLN A 392 -40.26 -18.75 -10.94
CA GLN A 392 -39.07 -19.25 -11.62
C GLN A 392 -38.96 -20.76 -11.40
N ALA A 393 -38.63 -21.48 -12.46
CA ALA A 393 -38.31 -22.89 -12.38
C ALA A 393 -37.01 -23.19 -13.15
N THR A 394 -36.14 -23.97 -12.52
CA THR A 394 -34.86 -24.40 -13.08
C THR A 394 -35.08 -25.60 -14.01
N LEU A 395 -34.46 -25.58 -15.19
CA LEU A 395 -34.47 -26.73 -16.10
C LEU A 395 -33.63 -27.87 -15.51
N SER A 396 -34.09 -29.12 -15.64
CA SER A 396 -33.32 -30.29 -15.20
C SER A 396 -32.00 -30.47 -15.95
N ALA A 397 -31.93 -29.98 -17.19
CA ALA A 397 -30.72 -29.86 -17.99
C ALA A 397 -30.67 -28.48 -18.66
N PRO A 398 -29.59 -27.70 -18.50
CA PRO A 398 -29.39 -26.46 -19.24
C PRO A 398 -29.42 -26.70 -20.76
N VAL A 399 -30.04 -25.78 -21.51
CA VAL A 399 -30.13 -25.85 -22.98
C VAL A 399 -29.18 -24.85 -23.60
N SER A 400 -28.19 -25.34 -24.34
CA SER A 400 -27.30 -24.48 -25.11
C SER A 400 -28.04 -23.74 -26.23
N ILE A 401 -27.83 -22.43 -26.33
CA ILE A 401 -28.33 -21.58 -27.40
C ILE A 401 -27.18 -20.86 -28.10
N SER A 402 -27.33 -20.69 -29.41
CA SER A 402 -26.35 -19.99 -30.25
C SER A 402 -26.58 -18.48 -30.21
N ALA A 403 -25.49 -17.71 -30.35
CA ALA A 403 -25.56 -16.26 -30.52
C ALA A 403 -26.44 -15.89 -31.72
N ASN A 404 -27.15 -14.77 -31.61
CA ASN A 404 -27.98 -14.15 -32.64
C ASN A 404 -29.02 -15.08 -33.30
N THR A 405 -29.39 -16.17 -32.61
CA THR A 405 -30.38 -17.16 -33.07
C THR A 405 -31.68 -16.96 -32.31
N THR A 406 -32.82 -16.99 -33.02
CA THR A 406 -34.14 -16.77 -32.42
C THR A 406 -34.69 -18.04 -31.78
N TYR A 407 -35.13 -17.89 -30.54
CA TYR A 407 -35.80 -18.92 -29.76
C TYR A 407 -37.14 -18.39 -29.23
N VAL A 408 -38.01 -19.30 -28.81
CA VAL A 408 -39.27 -18.97 -28.14
C VAL A 408 -39.24 -19.52 -26.72
N VAL A 409 -39.55 -18.66 -25.74
CA VAL A 409 -39.88 -19.09 -24.38
C VAL A 409 -41.38 -18.89 -24.14
N SER A 410 -42.03 -19.85 -23.53
CA SER A 410 -43.47 -19.80 -23.24
C SER A 410 -43.83 -20.51 -21.94
N TYR A 411 -45.05 -20.28 -21.46
CA TYR A 411 -45.65 -21.06 -20.38
C TYR A 411 -47.11 -21.37 -20.68
N PHE A 412 -47.57 -22.51 -20.17
CA PHE A 412 -48.96 -22.95 -20.22
C PHE A 412 -49.71 -22.50 -18.97
N ALA A 413 -50.81 -21.77 -19.17
CA ALA A 413 -51.75 -21.37 -18.12
C ALA A 413 -53.05 -22.18 -18.27
N PRO A 414 -53.24 -23.29 -17.52
CA PRO A 414 -54.39 -24.18 -17.71
C PRO A 414 -55.74 -23.55 -17.35
N ALA A 415 -55.76 -22.54 -16.48
CA ALA A 415 -56.96 -21.79 -16.11
C ALA A 415 -56.98 -20.36 -16.68
N GLY A 416 -56.12 -20.04 -17.66
CA GLY A 416 -55.97 -18.69 -18.22
C GLY A 416 -55.53 -17.67 -17.17
N ARG A 417 -56.15 -16.48 -17.19
CA ARG A 417 -55.96 -15.39 -16.21
C ARG A 417 -54.55 -14.80 -16.16
N TYR A 418 -53.87 -14.84 -17.30
CA TYR A 418 -52.47 -14.46 -17.46
C TYR A 418 -52.20 -12.96 -17.26
N SER A 419 -50.93 -12.63 -17.05
CA SER A 419 -50.43 -11.25 -17.01
C SER A 419 -50.13 -10.72 -18.41
N ALA A 420 -50.38 -9.43 -18.66
CA ALA A 420 -50.19 -8.84 -19.98
C ALA A 420 -49.82 -7.35 -19.94
N THR A 421 -49.03 -6.93 -20.93
CA THR A 421 -48.87 -5.52 -21.32
C THR A 421 -48.97 -5.41 -22.84
N ALA A 422 -50.09 -4.86 -23.33
CA ALA A 422 -50.32 -4.70 -24.76
C ALA A 422 -49.33 -3.70 -25.39
N ASN A 423 -49.04 -3.85 -26.69
CA ASN A 423 -48.15 -2.99 -27.49
C ASN A 423 -46.67 -2.96 -27.02
N PHE A 424 -46.29 -3.80 -26.06
CA PHE A 424 -44.95 -3.78 -25.46
C PHE A 424 -43.85 -4.09 -26.48
N PHE A 425 -44.02 -5.13 -27.30
CA PHE A 425 -43.08 -5.50 -28.34
C PHE A 425 -43.25 -4.71 -29.64
N ASN A 426 -43.86 -3.52 -29.62
CA ASN A 426 -43.71 -2.57 -30.74
C ASN A 426 -42.26 -2.09 -30.87
N THR A 427 -41.51 -2.17 -29.77
CA THR A 427 -40.05 -1.99 -29.72
C THR A 427 -39.40 -3.20 -29.05
N ALA A 428 -38.12 -3.44 -29.32
CA ALA A 428 -37.37 -4.52 -28.68
C ALA A 428 -37.14 -4.22 -27.19
N ALA A 429 -37.15 -5.26 -26.36
CA ALA A 429 -36.75 -5.20 -24.96
C ALA A 429 -35.29 -5.62 -24.83
N ASN A 430 -34.40 -4.64 -24.63
CA ASN A 430 -32.96 -4.85 -24.64
C ASN A 430 -32.43 -5.00 -23.20
N SER A 431 -31.82 -6.14 -22.89
CA SER A 431 -31.15 -6.43 -21.62
C SER A 431 -29.90 -7.27 -21.91
N PRO A 432 -28.81 -6.66 -22.45
CA PRO A 432 -27.65 -7.40 -22.94
C PRO A 432 -27.12 -8.42 -21.92
N PRO A 433 -26.81 -9.67 -22.34
CA PRO A 433 -26.76 -10.13 -23.72
C PRO A 433 -28.12 -10.49 -24.33
N LEU A 434 -29.21 -10.51 -23.56
CA LEU A 434 -30.53 -10.91 -24.05
C LEU A 434 -31.31 -9.76 -24.70
N GLN A 435 -32.17 -10.13 -25.65
CA GLN A 435 -33.11 -9.21 -26.27
C GLN A 435 -34.45 -9.92 -26.52
N GLY A 436 -35.53 -9.41 -25.95
CA GLY A 436 -36.89 -9.71 -26.41
C GLY A 436 -37.16 -8.97 -27.71
N LEU A 437 -37.46 -9.69 -28.80
CA LEU A 437 -37.47 -9.10 -30.14
C LEU A 437 -38.62 -8.11 -30.34
N ALA A 438 -38.41 -7.07 -31.15
CA ALA A 438 -39.53 -6.28 -31.65
C ALA A 438 -40.41 -7.16 -32.56
N SER A 439 -41.72 -6.95 -32.53
CA SER A 439 -42.64 -7.57 -33.48
C SER A 439 -42.27 -7.12 -34.89
N GLY A 440 -42.13 -8.08 -35.80
CA GLY A 440 -41.71 -7.84 -37.18
C GLY A 440 -40.24 -8.14 -37.45
N THR A 441 -39.37 -8.26 -36.43
CA THR A 441 -37.96 -8.66 -36.64
C THR A 441 -37.87 -10.08 -37.21
N ASP A 442 -38.47 -11.05 -36.52
CA ASP A 442 -38.54 -12.46 -36.93
C ASP A 442 -39.99 -12.96 -36.87
N GLY A 443 -40.88 -12.19 -37.50
CA GLY A 443 -42.33 -12.36 -37.38
C GLY A 443 -42.89 -11.73 -36.10
N PRO A 444 -44.15 -12.05 -35.73
CA PRO A 444 -44.77 -11.43 -34.56
C PRO A 444 -44.10 -11.87 -33.26
N ASN A 445 -44.05 -10.97 -32.27
CA ASN A 445 -43.73 -11.28 -30.88
C ASN A 445 -44.97 -11.05 -30.00
N GLY A 446 -44.94 -11.53 -28.75
CA GLY A 446 -46.15 -11.62 -27.94
C GLY A 446 -47.09 -12.66 -28.51
N ILE A 447 -46.64 -13.91 -28.48
CA ILE A 447 -47.28 -15.04 -29.15
C ILE A 447 -48.08 -15.88 -28.16
N TYR A 448 -49.15 -16.49 -28.64
CA TYR A 448 -50.02 -17.34 -27.84
C TYR A 448 -50.66 -18.46 -28.66
N ARG A 449 -51.27 -19.41 -27.97
CA ARG A 449 -52.12 -20.46 -28.53
C ARG A 449 -53.14 -20.93 -27.49
N TYR A 450 -54.43 -20.82 -27.81
CA TYR A 450 -55.47 -21.46 -27.00
C TYR A 450 -55.51 -22.96 -27.21
N GLY A 451 -55.82 -23.70 -26.16
CA GLY A 451 -55.97 -25.15 -26.20
C GLY A 451 -56.00 -25.75 -24.79
N THR A 452 -56.65 -26.90 -24.64
CA THR A 452 -56.68 -27.63 -23.36
C THR A 452 -55.35 -28.31 -23.02
N THR A 453 -54.42 -28.35 -23.97
CA THR A 453 -53.04 -28.83 -23.80
C THR A 453 -52.05 -27.82 -24.35
N SER A 454 -50.83 -27.80 -23.77
CA SER A 454 -49.68 -27.05 -24.29
C SER A 454 -49.40 -27.37 -25.76
N GLY A 455 -48.79 -26.40 -26.46
CA GLY A 455 -48.27 -26.55 -27.81
C GLY A 455 -47.64 -25.26 -28.31
N PHE A 456 -46.79 -25.35 -29.34
CA PHE A 456 -46.03 -24.20 -29.83
C PHE A 456 -46.94 -23.00 -30.21
N PRO A 457 -46.74 -21.81 -29.61
CA PRO A 457 -47.59 -20.65 -29.87
C PRO A 457 -47.24 -19.95 -31.17
N THR A 458 -48.22 -19.71 -32.04
CA THR A 458 -48.03 -19.08 -33.37
C THR A 458 -48.90 -17.85 -33.61
N SER A 459 -49.97 -17.66 -32.83
CA SER A 459 -50.85 -16.49 -32.94
C SER A 459 -50.27 -15.31 -32.16
N SER A 460 -50.62 -14.08 -32.50
CA SER A 460 -50.18 -12.88 -31.76
C SER A 460 -51.32 -11.88 -31.66
N TYR A 461 -51.29 -11.07 -30.60
CA TYR A 461 -52.23 -9.98 -30.40
C TYR A 461 -51.47 -8.75 -29.94
N ARG A 462 -51.47 -7.69 -30.77
CA ARG A 462 -50.92 -6.36 -30.45
C ARG A 462 -49.50 -6.36 -29.86
N GLY A 463 -48.61 -7.27 -30.28
CA GLY A 463 -47.24 -7.32 -29.75
C GLY A 463 -47.17 -7.43 -28.22
N THR A 464 -48.13 -8.12 -27.59
CA THR A 464 -48.31 -8.12 -26.13
C THR A 464 -47.17 -8.83 -25.41
N ASN A 465 -46.63 -8.24 -24.34
CA ASN A 465 -45.76 -8.98 -23.44
C ASN A 465 -46.60 -9.77 -22.44
N TYR A 466 -46.52 -11.10 -22.51
CA TYR A 466 -47.18 -12.02 -21.58
C TYR A 466 -46.32 -12.37 -20.35
N TRP A 467 -45.23 -11.63 -20.15
CA TRP A 467 -44.39 -11.67 -18.97
C TRP A 467 -43.81 -13.05 -18.68
N VAL A 468 -43.24 -13.66 -19.72
CA VAL A 468 -42.49 -14.92 -19.65
C VAL A 468 -41.09 -14.69 -20.21
N ASP A 469 -40.09 -15.31 -19.60
CA ASP A 469 -38.68 -15.02 -19.87
C ASP A 469 -37.78 -16.20 -19.49
N VAL A 470 -36.50 -16.12 -19.86
CA VAL A 470 -35.48 -17.12 -19.57
C VAL A 470 -34.57 -16.69 -18.42
N VAL A 471 -33.94 -17.69 -17.81
CA VAL A 471 -32.73 -17.53 -17.00
C VAL A 471 -31.55 -18.01 -17.85
N PHE A 472 -30.63 -17.13 -18.19
CA PHE A 472 -29.55 -17.38 -19.15
C PHE A 472 -28.17 -17.19 -18.52
N THR A 473 -27.25 -18.12 -18.75
CA THR A 473 -25.83 -17.98 -18.40
C THR A 473 -25.02 -17.95 -19.68
N THR A 474 -24.03 -17.07 -19.80
CA THR A 474 -23.12 -17.08 -20.96
C THR A 474 -22.26 -18.34 -20.96
N ALA A 475 -21.77 -18.72 -22.15
CA ALA A 475 -20.72 -19.72 -22.23
C ALA A 475 -19.41 -19.18 -21.60
N PRO A 476 -18.59 -20.04 -20.94
CA PRO A 476 -17.27 -19.67 -20.41
C PRO A 476 -16.32 -19.06 -21.43
#